data_AF-A0A061JAA2-F1
#
_entry.id   AF-A0A061JAA2-F1
#
_cell.length_a   1.000
_cell.length_b   1.000
_cell.length_c   1.000
_cell.angle_alpha   90.00
_cell.angle_beta   90.00
_cell.angle_gamma   90.00
#
_symmetry.space_group_name_H-M   'P 1'
#
loop_
_entity.id
_entity.type
_entity.pdbx_description
1 polymer ?
#
loop_
_entity_poly.entity_id
_entity_poly.type
_entity_poly.pdbx_seq_one_letter_code
_entity_poly.pdbx_strand_id
1 'polypeptide(L)'
;MNVEEYWHLKAREAVEEHRSLIQSQRDEIERLQRRCNDLLHERSMMRAATAEDVRRFCLEYQRNQLLQQIVAASPSGAGGVGALAGRQPAVSSIDTIPLHILLQFLHQYSGGMVPMSENITRKRSRETMNGGCGPKTVSQQRLVQRAVARRRLRLREDDTIEEMQQEHDQPYEQRPCADAAR
;
A
#
# COMPACT_ATOMS: atom_id res chain seq x y z
N MET A 1 14.37 -57.66 18.80
CA MET A 1 14.09 -56.31 19.32
C MET A 1 13.07 -56.48 20.44
N ASN A 2 13.40 -56.06 21.66
CA ASN A 2 12.50 -56.13 22.80
C ASN A 2 11.35 -55.12 22.62
N VAL A 3 10.16 -55.43 23.13
CA VAL A 3 8.98 -54.55 23.08
C VAL A 3 9.27 -53.22 23.80
N GLU A 4 10.02 -53.26 24.91
CA GLU A 4 10.44 -52.06 25.62
C GLU A 4 11.39 -51.19 24.78
N GLU A 5 12.37 -51.80 24.10
CA GLU A 5 13.29 -51.09 23.19
C GLU A 5 12.54 -50.40 22.04
N TYR A 6 11.53 -51.08 21.48
CA TYR A 6 10.68 -50.51 20.44
C TYR A 6 9.92 -49.27 20.92
N TRP A 7 9.28 -49.35 22.09
CA TRP A 7 8.55 -48.19 22.64
C TRP A 7 9.48 -47.04 23.02
N HIS A 8 10.68 -47.33 23.55
CA HIS A 8 11.69 -46.31 23.79
C HIS A 8 12.15 -45.62 22.51
N LEU A 9 12.39 -46.39 21.45
CA LEU A 9 12.75 -45.83 20.14
C LEU A 9 11.63 -44.93 19.60
N LYS A 10 10.37 -45.40 19.66
CA LYS A 10 9.20 -44.61 19.20
C LYS A 10 9.00 -43.33 19.99
N ALA A 11 9.21 -43.36 21.31
CA ALA A 11 9.14 -42.16 22.13
C ALA A 11 10.22 -41.14 21.72
N ARG A 12 11.44 -41.61 21.44
CA ARG A 12 12.54 -40.75 21.00
C ARG A 12 12.25 -40.14 19.62
N GLU A 13 11.80 -40.94 18.66
CA GLU A 13 11.41 -40.48 17.32
C GLU A 13 10.33 -39.38 17.41
N ALA A 14 9.28 -39.60 18.20
CA ALA A 14 8.22 -38.60 18.36
C ALA A 14 8.74 -37.27 18.97
N VAL A 15 9.65 -37.35 19.94
CA VAL A 15 10.27 -36.16 20.54
C VAL A 15 11.13 -35.41 19.52
N GLU A 16 11.89 -36.13 18.69
CA GLU A 16 12.71 -35.53 17.63
C GLU A 16 11.85 -34.87 16.54
N GLU A 17 10.76 -35.52 16.12
CA GLU A 17 9.79 -34.96 15.17
C GLU A 17 9.14 -33.69 15.71
N HIS A 18 8.67 -33.71 16.97
CA HIS A 18 8.10 -32.53 17.62
C HIS A 18 9.11 -31.40 17.74
N ARG A 19 10.37 -31.72 18.09
CA ARG A 19 11.44 -30.72 18.18
C ARG A 19 11.74 -30.09 16.82
N SER A 20 11.79 -30.90 15.77
CA SER A 20 11.98 -30.43 14.39
C SER A 20 10.84 -29.51 13.95
N LEU A 21 9.59 -29.90 14.20
CA LEU A 21 8.42 -29.08 13.89
C LEU A 21 8.45 -27.74 14.62
N ILE A 22 8.77 -27.74 15.92
CA ILE A 22 8.87 -26.52 16.71
C ILE A 22 9.97 -25.61 16.17
N GLN A 23 11.12 -26.17 15.78
CA GLN A 23 12.20 -25.38 15.21
C GLN A 23 11.80 -24.76 13.86
N SER A 24 11.20 -25.55 12.96
CA SER A 24 10.67 -25.06 11.68
C SER A 24 9.67 -23.91 11.87
N GLN A 25 8.77 -24.01 12.86
CA GLN A 25 7.83 -22.94 13.17
C GLN A 25 8.52 -21.68 13.69
N ARG A 26 9.56 -21.81 14.51
CA ARG A 26 10.35 -20.66 15.00
C ARG A 26 11.07 -19.96 13.86
N ASP A 27 11.69 -20.73 12.97
CA ASP A 27 12.41 -20.20 11.80
C ASP A 27 11.44 -19.47 10.86
N GLU A 28 10.25 -20.03 10.64
CA GLU A 28 9.22 -19.38 9.83
C GLU A 28 8.69 -18.10 10.47
N ILE A 29 8.48 -18.08 11.79
CA ILE A 29 8.09 -16.86 12.52
C ILE A 29 9.16 -15.78 12.35
N GLU A 30 10.44 -16.14 12.50
CA GLU A 30 11.54 -15.19 12.34
C GLU A 30 11.61 -14.65 10.91
N ARG A 31 11.47 -15.52 9.90
CA ARG A 31 11.42 -15.13 8.48
C ARG A 31 10.28 -14.15 8.21
N LEU A 32 9.09 -14.44 8.72
CA LEU A 32 7.91 -13.57 8.57
C LEU A 32 8.09 -12.24 9.31
N GLN A 33 8.72 -12.24 10.48
CA GLN A 33 9.04 -11.01 11.22
C GLN A 33 10.00 -10.12 10.42
N ARG A 34 11.07 -10.68 9.86
CA ARG A 34 11.99 -9.95 8.98
C ARG A 34 11.25 -9.36 7.78
N ARG A 35 10.46 -10.18 7.07
CA ARG A 35 9.67 -9.71 5.92
C ARG A 35 8.67 -8.61 6.29
N CYS A 36 8.06 -8.68 7.47
CA CYS A 36 7.16 -7.65 7.95
C CYS A 36 7.89 -6.32 8.17
N ASN A 37 9.10 -6.36 8.73
CA ASN A 37 9.93 -5.17 8.91
C ASN A 37 10.32 -4.55 7.56
N ASP A 38 10.70 -5.36 6.57
CA ASP A 38 11.04 -4.88 5.23
C ASP A 38 9.85 -4.18 4.58
N LEU A 39 8.66 -4.79 4.63
CA LEU A 39 7.42 -4.19 4.09
C LEU A 39 7.04 -2.88 4.80
N LEU A 40 7.27 -2.79 6.12
CA LEU A 40 7.05 -1.55 6.86
C LEU A 40 8.02 -0.45 6.42
N HIS A 41 9.29 -0.81 6.17
CA HIS A 41 10.30 0.10 5.66
C HIS A 41 9.98 0.56 4.24
N GLU A 42 9.68 -0.36 3.32
CA GLU A 42 9.24 -0.06 1.94
C GLU A 42 8.03 0.88 1.95
N ARG A 43 7.01 0.61 2.79
CA ARG A 43 5.84 1.49 2.95
C ARG A 43 6.23 2.88 3.44
N SER A 44 7.18 2.98 4.37
CA SER A 44 7.67 4.26 4.88
C SER A 44 8.36 5.06 3.77
N MET A 45 9.20 4.40 2.98
CA MET A 45 9.88 5.02 1.84
C MET A 45 8.90 5.50 0.77
N MET A 46 7.91 4.67 0.41
CA MET A 46 6.86 5.07 -0.52
C MET A 46 6.07 6.28 0.00
N ARG A 47 5.72 6.31 1.29
CA ARG A 47 5.05 7.47 1.89
C ARG A 47 5.89 8.74 1.83
N ALA A 48 7.18 8.64 2.09
CA ALA A 48 8.10 9.77 1.99
C ALA A 48 8.21 10.27 0.54
N ALA A 49 8.32 9.36 -0.42
CA ALA A 49 8.33 9.70 -1.85
C ALA A 49 7.03 10.40 -2.28
N THR A 50 5.87 9.87 -1.90
CA THR A 50 4.57 10.51 -2.20
C THR A 50 4.44 11.88 -1.54
N ALA A 51 4.87 12.04 -0.29
CA ALA A 51 4.84 13.34 0.39
C ALA A 51 5.72 14.37 -0.32
N GLU A 52 6.88 13.94 -0.81
CA GLU A 52 7.79 14.77 -1.59
C GLU A 52 7.19 15.17 -2.95
N ASP A 53 6.51 14.25 -3.64
CA ASP A 53 5.83 14.55 -4.91
C ASP A 53 4.71 15.60 -4.72
N VAL A 54 3.90 15.44 -3.67
CA VAL A 54 2.87 16.44 -3.31
C VAL A 54 3.50 17.79 -2.98
N ARG A 55 4.62 17.80 -2.24
CA ARG A 55 5.35 19.03 -1.93
C ARG A 55 5.87 19.72 -3.19
N ARG A 56 6.48 18.96 -4.12
CA ARG A 56 6.96 19.50 -5.41
C ARG A 56 5.83 20.12 -6.20
N PHE A 57 4.69 19.43 -6.32
CA PHE A 57 3.49 19.96 -6.95
C PHE A 57 3.07 21.31 -6.35
N CYS A 58 3.00 21.41 -5.01
CA CYS A 58 2.63 22.64 -4.34
C CYS A 58 3.59 23.81 -4.66
N LEU A 59 4.89 23.55 -4.61
CA LEU A 59 5.91 24.57 -4.90
C LEU A 59 5.92 25.00 -6.37
N GLU A 60 5.76 24.06 -7.30
CA GLU A 60 5.66 24.35 -8.73
C GLU A 60 4.41 25.16 -9.04
N TYR A 61 3.29 24.82 -8.42
CA TYR A 61 2.04 25.56 -8.58
C TYR A 61 2.17 27.00 -8.11
N GLN A 62 2.74 27.23 -6.91
CA GLN A 62 3.01 28.58 -6.39
C GLN A 62 3.97 29.36 -7.30
N ARG A 63 5.05 28.73 -7.77
CA ARG A 63 6.00 29.36 -8.70
C ARG A 63 5.32 29.79 -10.00
N ASN A 64 4.46 28.94 -10.55
CA ASN A 64 3.72 29.24 -11.78
C ASN A 64 2.69 30.37 -11.59
N GLN A 65 2.03 30.43 -10.43
CA GLN A 65 1.15 31.56 -10.10
C GLN A 65 1.93 32.88 -10.05
N LEU A 66 3.10 32.89 -9.42
CA LEU A 66 3.95 34.09 -9.34
C LEU A 66 4.36 34.57 -10.75
N LEU A 67 4.80 33.65 -11.62
CA LEU A 67 5.21 33.98 -12.99
C LEU A 67 4.06 34.56 -13.82
N GLN A 68 2.86 34.00 -13.72
CA GLN A 68 1.69 34.52 -14.43
C GLN A 68 1.33 35.95 -13.99
N GLN A 69 1.50 36.28 -12.71
CA GLN A 69 1.27 37.64 -12.22
C GLN A 69 2.32 38.63 -12.75
N ILE A 70 3.60 38.26 -12.77
CA ILE A 70 4.66 39.13 -13.31
C ILE A 70 4.40 39.45 -14.79
N VAL A 71 3.99 38.44 -15.57
CA VAL A 71 3.65 38.63 -16.99
C VAL A 71 2.40 39.51 -17.16
N ALA A 72 1.35 39.29 -16.34
CA ALA A 72 0.13 40.10 -16.39
C ALA A 72 0.32 41.54 -15.88
N ALA A 73 1.31 41.77 -15.00
CA ALA A 73 1.65 43.08 -14.45
C ALA A 73 2.64 43.87 -15.32
N SER A 74 3.05 43.35 -16.48
CA SER A 74 3.93 44.05 -17.42
C SER A 74 3.10 44.69 -18.55
N PRO A 75 2.74 45.99 -18.46
CA PRO A 75 2.05 46.67 -19.54
C PRO A 75 3.03 46.96 -20.68
N SER A 76 2.94 46.21 -21.77
CA SER A 76 3.50 46.64 -23.05
C SER A 76 2.63 47.78 -23.60
N GLY A 77 3.07 49.02 -23.40
CA GLY A 77 2.48 50.20 -24.02
C GLY A 77 3.15 51.50 -23.55
N ALA A 78 3.96 52.09 -24.41
CA ALA A 78 4.73 53.31 -24.24
C ALA A 78 4.07 54.48 -23.48
N GLY A 79 4.86 55.14 -22.62
CA GLY A 79 4.70 56.56 -22.27
C GLY A 79 4.09 56.85 -20.90
N GLY A 80 4.91 57.33 -19.95
CA GLY A 80 4.40 57.95 -18.73
C GLY A 80 5.37 57.90 -17.55
N VAL A 81 6.22 58.92 -17.46
CA VAL A 81 7.01 59.20 -16.26
C VAL A 81 6.04 59.61 -15.14
N GLY A 82 6.06 58.89 -14.02
CA GLY A 82 5.49 59.38 -12.76
C GLY A 82 4.28 58.61 -12.24
N ALA A 83 4.51 57.73 -11.26
CA ALA A 83 3.84 57.75 -9.95
C ALA A 83 4.29 56.53 -9.14
N LEU A 84 5.17 56.78 -8.16
CA LEU A 84 5.25 55.94 -6.97
C LEU A 84 3.91 56.05 -6.23
N ALA A 85 3.12 54.99 -6.22
CA ALA A 85 2.06 54.79 -5.24
C ALA A 85 2.02 53.30 -4.90
N GLY A 86 2.65 52.97 -3.77
CA GLY A 86 2.72 51.62 -3.22
C GLY A 86 1.33 51.07 -2.94
N ARG A 87 0.81 50.31 -3.89
CA ARG A 87 -0.29 49.39 -3.65
C ARG A 87 0.32 48.07 -3.21
N GLN A 88 0.65 47.96 -1.93
CA GLN A 88 0.91 46.65 -1.33
C GLN A 88 -0.35 45.81 -1.53
N PRO A 89 -0.27 44.62 -2.17
CA PRO A 89 -1.39 43.72 -2.17
C PRO A 89 -1.60 43.26 -0.74
N ALA A 90 -2.72 43.67 -0.16
CA ALA A 90 -3.27 43.14 1.07
C ALA A 90 -3.11 41.61 1.06
N VAL A 91 -2.38 41.07 2.05
CA VAL A 91 -2.20 39.62 2.35
C VAL A 91 -2.47 38.76 1.12
N SER A 92 -1.54 38.80 0.17
CA SER A 92 -1.76 38.29 -1.18
C SER A 92 -2.17 36.81 -1.13
N SER A 93 -3.26 36.49 -1.83
CA SER A 93 -3.79 35.15 -2.14
C SER A 93 -2.78 34.16 -2.79
N ILE A 94 -1.50 34.51 -2.84
CA ILE A 94 -0.37 33.83 -3.47
C ILE A 94 0.03 32.56 -2.70
N ASP A 95 -0.23 32.51 -1.40
CA ASP A 95 0.21 31.38 -0.59
C ASP A 95 -0.80 30.23 -0.51
N THR A 96 -2.03 30.43 -0.99
CA THR A 96 -3.11 29.45 -0.81
C THR A 96 -3.42 28.72 -2.11
N ILE A 97 -3.07 27.44 -2.15
CA ILE A 97 -3.45 26.54 -3.25
C ILE A 97 -4.95 26.25 -3.14
N PRO A 98 -5.76 26.53 -4.16
CA PRO A 98 -7.18 26.21 -4.12
C PRO A 98 -7.40 24.72 -3.90
N LEU A 99 -8.26 24.36 -2.95
CA LEU A 99 -8.45 22.97 -2.52
C LEU A 99 -8.87 22.04 -3.68
N HIS A 100 -9.70 22.52 -4.61
CA HIS A 100 -10.09 21.75 -5.79
C HIS A 100 -8.90 21.39 -6.71
N ILE A 101 -7.88 22.23 -6.81
CA ILE A 101 -6.65 21.96 -7.58
C ILE A 101 -5.83 20.86 -6.91
N LEU A 102 -5.71 20.93 -5.58
CA LEU A 102 -5.03 19.89 -4.80
C LEU A 102 -5.77 18.56 -4.90
N LEU A 103 -7.10 18.55 -4.77
CA LEU A 103 -7.92 17.35 -4.93
C LEU A 103 -7.82 16.77 -6.35
N GLN A 104 -7.78 17.63 -7.38
CA GLN A 104 -7.57 17.20 -8.76
C GLN A 104 -6.24 16.49 -8.96
N PHE A 105 -5.15 17.09 -8.46
CA PHE A 105 -3.84 16.47 -8.50
C PHE A 105 -3.85 15.13 -7.76
N LEU A 106 -4.36 15.09 -6.53
CA LEU A 106 -4.40 13.86 -5.74
C LEU A 106 -5.25 12.76 -6.38
N HIS A 107 -6.38 13.12 -7.00
CA HIS A 107 -7.23 12.17 -7.73
C HIS A 107 -6.48 11.55 -8.90
N GLN A 108 -5.80 12.36 -9.72
CA GLN A 108 -5.01 11.87 -10.85
C GLN A 108 -3.80 11.05 -10.40
N TYR A 109 -3.04 11.57 -9.43
CA TYR A 109 -1.86 10.90 -8.87
C TYR A 109 -2.18 9.54 -8.25
N SER A 110 -3.34 9.43 -7.59
CA SER A 110 -3.79 8.19 -6.96
C SER A 110 -4.57 7.24 -7.87
N GLY A 111 -4.66 7.52 -9.18
CA GLY A 111 -5.43 6.69 -10.12
C GLY A 111 -6.92 6.62 -9.79
N GLY A 112 -7.47 7.70 -9.21
CA GLY A 112 -8.89 7.82 -8.89
C GLY A 112 -9.27 7.40 -7.46
N MET A 113 -8.32 6.99 -6.61
CA MET A 113 -8.61 6.57 -5.23
C MET A 113 -9.00 7.73 -4.31
N VAL A 114 -8.47 8.93 -4.56
CA VAL A 114 -8.87 10.14 -3.84
C VAL A 114 -10.09 10.74 -4.53
N PRO A 115 -11.23 10.87 -3.85
CA PRO A 115 -12.43 11.46 -4.45
C PRO A 115 -12.26 12.96 -4.70
N MET A 116 -12.83 13.44 -5.81
CA MET A 116 -12.78 14.85 -6.23
C MET A 116 -13.73 15.77 -5.45
N SER A 117 -14.63 15.21 -4.63
CA SER A 117 -15.63 15.96 -3.88
C SER A 117 -15.28 16.05 -2.40
N GLU A 118 -15.40 17.26 -1.83
CA GLU A 118 -15.22 17.51 -0.40
C GLU A 118 -16.33 16.85 0.46
N ASN A 119 -17.48 16.52 -0.15
CA ASN A 119 -18.73 16.18 0.55
C ASN A 119 -18.94 14.68 0.82
N ILE A 120 -17.87 13.88 0.93
CA ILE A 120 -18.04 12.50 1.38
C ILE A 120 -18.05 12.52 2.91
N THR A 121 -19.22 12.85 3.48
CA THR A 121 -19.59 12.42 4.83
C THR A 121 -19.46 10.91 4.86
N ARG A 122 -18.28 10.44 5.24
CA ARG A 122 -17.98 9.05 5.51
C ARG A 122 -18.88 8.69 6.68
N LYS A 123 -20.05 8.11 6.41
CA LYS A 123 -20.86 7.45 7.43
C LYS A 123 -20.00 6.32 7.97
N ARG A 124 -19.16 6.62 8.98
CA ARG A 124 -18.64 5.59 9.87
C ARG A 124 -19.89 5.05 10.55
N SER A 125 -20.41 3.92 10.07
CA SER A 125 -21.30 3.12 10.88
C SER A 125 -20.49 2.67 12.09
N ARG A 126 -20.58 3.45 13.18
CA ARG A 126 -20.11 3.09 14.51
C ARG A 126 -21.35 2.89 15.37
N GLU A 127 -22.15 1.91 14.99
CA GLU A 127 -23.16 1.34 15.89
C GLU A 127 -22.71 -0.06 16.29
N THR A 128 -21.91 -0.09 17.34
CA THR A 128 -21.84 -1.22 18.28
C THR A 128 -21.49 -0.64 19.65
N MET A 129 -22.26 0.38 20.06
CA MET A 129 -22.59 0.52 21.47
C MET A 129 -23.81 -0.37 21.70
N ASN A 130 -23.57 -1.55 22.26
CA ASN A 130 -24.47 -2.09 23.25
C ASN A 130 -23.58 -2.71 24.32
N GLY A 131 -23.46 -1.96 25.42
CA GLY A 131 -23.07 -2.52 26.70
C GLY A 131 -24.08 -3.60 27.05
N GLY A 132 -23.58 -4.81 27.25
CA GLY A 132 -24.36 -5.95 27.68
C GLY A 132 -23.39 -6.92 28.35
N CYS A 133 -23.44 -6.95 29.68
CA CYS A 133 -22.75 -7.89 30.53
C CYS A 133 -23.01 -9.35 30.05
N GLY A 134 -21.98 -10.13 29.70
CA GLY A 134 -22.10 -11.56 29.34
C GLY A 134 -20.81 -12.19 28.81
N PRO A 135 -20.53 -13.49 29.06
CA PRO A 135 -19.19 -14.00 29.40
C PRO A 135 -18.29 -14.26 28.19
N LYS A 136 -17.01 -13.88 28.29
CA LYS A 136 -15.76 -14.46 27.68
C LYS A 136 -15.76 -15.12 26.28
N THR A 137 -16.77 -14.97 25.42
CA THR A 137 -16.89 -15.75 24.16
C THR A 137 -16.74 -14.90 22.90
N VAL A 138 -17.00 -13.59 22.94
CA VAL A 138 -16.96 -12.73 21.74
C VAL A 138 -15.54 -12.56 21.18
N SER A 139 -14.52 -12.54 22.05
CA SER A 139 -13.11 -12.46 21.60
C SER A 139 -12.66 -13.77 20.92
N GLN A 140 -13.06 -14.93 21.44
CA GLN A 140 -12.80 -16.23 20.83
C GLN A 140 -13.54 -16.38 19.51
N GLN A 141 -14.80 -15.93 19.43
CA GLN A 141 -15.57 -16.00 18.19
C GLN A 141 -14.96 -15.14 17.08
N ARG A 142 -14.45 -13.94 17.41
CA ARG A 142 -13.72 -13.08 16.46
C ARG A 142 -12.35 -13.66 16.06
N LEU A 143 -11.72 -14.46 16.90
CA LEU A 143 -10.48 -15.16 16.57
C LEU A 143 -10.76 -16.31 15.60
N VAL A 144 -11.80 -17.12 15.86
CA VAL A 144 -12.24 -18.21 14.99
C VAL A 144 -12.67 -17.67 13.62
N GLN A 145 -13.45 -16.59 13.57
CA GLN A 145 -13.82 -15.95 12.29
C GLN A 145 -12.60 -15.46 11.52
N ARG A 146 -11.61 -14.86 12.19
CA ARG A 146 -10.34 -14.47 11.55
C ARG A 146 -9.53 -15.66 11.05
N ALA A 147 -9.49 -16.76 11.82
CA ALA A 147 -8.81 -17.98 11.41
C ALA A 147 -9.48 -18.64 10.19
N VAL A 148 -10.82 -18.72 10.17
CA VAL A 148 -11.59 -19.26 9.04
C VAL A 148 -11.46 -18.39 7.80
N ALA A 149 -11.52 -17.06 7.94
CA ALA A 149 -11.31 -16.14 6.82
C ALA A 149 -9.90 -16.26 6.23
N ARG A 150 -8.86 -16.37 7.08
CA ARG A 150 -7.48 -16.62 6.63
C ARG A 150 -7.33 -17.97 5.93
N ARG A 151 -8.01 -19.01 6.41
CA ARG A 151 -7.99 -20.34 5.77
C ARG A 151 -8.64 -20.32 4.39
N ARG A 152 -9.74 -19.58 4.21
CA ARG A 152 -10.41 -19.41 2.90
C ARG A 152 -9.57 -18.60 1.90
N LEU A 153 -8.78 -17.64 2.38
CA LEU A 153 -7.84 -16.89 1.54
C LEU A 153 -6.72 -17.78 1.01
N ARG A 154 -6.13 -18.63 1.86
CA ARG A 154 -5.05 -19.56 1.45
C ARG A 154 -5.49 -20.60 0.42
N LEU A 155 -6.70 -21.16 0.57
CA LEU A 155 -7.25 -22.11 -0.42
C LEU A 155 -7.37 -21.49 -1.82
N ARG A 156 -7.62 -20.18 -1.91
CA ARG A 156 -7.67 -19.48 -3.21
C ARG A 156 -6.28 -19.25 -3.80
N GLU A 157 -5.27 -19.07 -2.96
CA GLU A 157 -3.88 -18.91 -3.41
C GLU A 157 -3.30 -20.24 -3.91
N ASP A 158 -3.61 -21.36 -3.25
CA ASP A 158 -3.20 -22.70 -3.69
C ASP A 158 -3.79 -23.08 -5.06
N ASP A 159 -5.08 -22.79 -5.30
CA ASP A 159 -5.71 -23.01 -6.62
C ASP A 159 -5.05 -22.16 -7.74
N THR A 160 -4.52 -20.97 -7.41
CA THR A 160 -3.87 -20.09 -8.40
C THR A 160 -2.40 -20.49 -8.64
N ILE A 161 -1.76 -21.10 -7.65
CA ILE A 161 -0.38 -21.60 -7.74
C ILE A 161 -0.36 -22.93 -8.50
N GLU A 162 -1.34 -23.82 -8.28
CA GLU A 162 -1.48 -25.05 -9.07
C GLU A 162 -1.76 -24.76 -10.56
N GLU A 163 -2.51 -23.71 -10.88
CA GLU A 163 -2.78 -23.30 -12.27
C GLU A 163 -1.53 -22.77 -13.00
N MET A 164 -0.66 -22.01 -12.31
CA MET A 164 0.62 -21.55 -12.88
C MET A 164 1.67 -22.66 -13.00
N GLN A 165 1.62 -23.67 -12.13
CA GLN A 165 2.54 -24.80 -12.19
C GLN A 165 2.18 -25.76 -13.33
N GLN A 166 0.89 -25.88 -13.68
CA GLN A 166 0.44 -26.64 -14.84
C GLN A 166 0.85 -26.04 -16.19
N GLU A 167 1.01 -24.71 -16.31
CA GLU A 167 1.53 -24.08 -17.53
C GLU A 167 3.03 -24.32 -17.74
N HIS A 168 3.81 -24.63 -16.69
CA HIS A 168 5.25 -24.83 -16.78
C HIS A 168 5.69 -26.25 -17.16
N ASP A 169 4.77 -27.23 -17.07
CA ASP A 169 5.02 -28.63 -17.46
C ASP A 169 4.55 -28.97 -18.89
N GLN A 170 4.26 -27.96 -19.74
CA GLN A 170 4.14 -28.21 -21.18
C GLN A 170 5.54 -28.41 -21.81
N PRO A 171 5.86 -29.60 -22.36
CA PRO A 171 7.10 -29.78 -23.09
C PRO A 171 7.06 -28.93 -24.35
N TYR A 172 7.92 -27.89 -24.38
CA TYR A 172 8.21 -27.13 -25.58
C TYR A 172 8.71 -28.09 -26.68
N GLU A 173 7.86 -28.42 -27.65
CA GLU A 173 8.32 -28.97 -28.92
C GLU A 173 9.21 -27.93 -29.61
N GLN A 174 10.51 -28.25 -29.67
CA GLN A 174 11.49 -27.52 -30.46
C GLN A 174 11.06 -27.52 -31.93
N ARG A 175 10.55 -26.39 -32.42
CA ARG A 175 10.51 -26.10 -33.86
C ARG A 175 11.94 -25.78 -34.33
N PRO A 176 12.48 -26.46 -35.35
CA PRO A 176 13.75 -26.07 -35.94
C PRO A 176 13.57 -24.76 -36.72
N CYS A 177 14.45 -23.80 -36.45
CA CYS A 177 14.69 -22.66 -37.33
C CYS A 177 15.16 -23.17 -38.70
N ALA A 178 14.46 -22.75 -39.76
CA ALA A 178 15.01 -22.72 -41.10
C ALA A 178 15.18 -21.26 -41.50
N ASP A 179 16.43 -20.80 -41.48
CA ASP A 179 16.90 -19.70 -42.31
C ASP A 179 16.72 -20.07 -43.80
N ALA A 180 16.15 -19.17 -44.58
CA ALA A 180 16.56 -19.01 -45.97
C ALA A 180 16.15 -17.62 -46.48
N ALA A 181 17.17 -16.80 -46.69
CA ALA A 181 17.12 -15.55 -47.43
C ALA A 181 16.71 -15.77 -48.90
N ARG A 182 15.78 -14.95 -49.40
CA ARG A 182 15.88 -14.04 -50.56
C ARG A 182 14.49 -13.62 -51.05
#